data_AF-A0AAV5V2T0-F1
#
_entry.id   AF-A0AAV5V2T0-F1
#
_cell.length_a   1.000
_cell.length_b   1.000
_cell.length_c   1.000
_cell.angle_alpha   90.00
_cell.angle_beta   90.00
_cell.angle_gamma   90.00
#
_symmetry.space_group_name_H-M   'P 1'
#
loop_
_entity.id
_entity.type
_entity.pdbx_description
1 polymer ?
#
loop_
_entity_poly.entity_id
_entity_poly.type
_entity_poly.pdbx_seq_one_letter_code
_entity_poly.pdbx_strand_id
1 'polypeptide(L)'
;MLLLLVVSTAALLPAAQSLKCYHDATVSSAVYDGLVRVSDSSSSFETGFLTCASNLDRCVNFMRMDISVFKTLDAAKDGNPDYIKKIISNNWKVSGRACMSAADCGKIKATLEDKCDTELDHSCSCTADECTGSAGSVLSFISLLAVLLCYFKE
;
A
#
# COMPACT_ATOMS: atom_id res chain seq x y z
N MET A 1 21.34 2.78 -51.86
CA MET A 1 21.80 3.30 -50.55
C MET A 1 20.57 3.73 -49.74
N LEU A 2 19.71 2.78 -49.39
CA LEU A 2 18.42 3.06 -48.72
C LEU A 2 17.96 1.81 -47.96
N LEU A 3 18.80 1.38 -47.01
CA LEU A 3 18.62 0.14 -46.26
C LEU A 3 19.37 0.30 -44.94
N LEU A 4 18.87 1.17 -44.04
CA LEU A 4 19.34 1.31 -42.65
C LEU A 4 18.48 2.37 -41.93
N LEU A 5 17.28 1.98 -41.50
CA LEU A 5 16.50 2.72 -40.50
C LEU A 5 15.45 1.77 -39.87
N VAL A 6 15.91 0.57 -39.50
CA VAL A 6 15.21 -0.29 -38.54
C VAL A 6 15.96 -0.16 -37.22
N VAL A 7 15.96 1.06 -36.67
CA VAL A 7 16.61 1.39 -35.40
C VAL A 7 15.51 1.63 -34.38
N SER A 8 15.31 0.61 -33.55
CA SER A 8 15.05 0.79 -32.12
C SER A 8 13.73 1.40 -31.68
N THR A 9 12.61 0.81 -32.09
CA THR A 9 11.42 0.77 -31.21
C THR A 9 11.39 -0.57 -30.47
N ALA A 10 12.47 -0.85 -29.73
CA ALA A 10 12.39 -1.82 -28.64
C ALA A 10 11.39 -1.23 -27.66
N ALA A 11 10.19 -1.80 -27.67
CA ALA A 11 9.14 -1.51 -26.72
C ALA A 11 9.75 -1.46 -25.33
N LEU A 12 9.81 -0.25 -24.75
CA LEU A 12 9.89 -0.05 -23.32
C LEU A 12 8.58 -0.62 -22.76
N LEU A 13 8.49 -1.95 -22.68
CA LEU A 13 7.55 -2.57 -21.77
C LEU A 13 7.95 -2.02 -20.40
N PRO A 14 7.09 -1.25 -19.71
CA PRO A 14 7.36 -0.94 -18.32
C PRO A 14 7.52 -2.31 -17.66
N ALA A 15 8.75 -2.61 -17.20
CA ALA A 15 8.94 -3.74 -16.33
C ALA A 15 7.90 -3.54 -15.23
N ALA A 16 6.95 -4.46 -15.13
CA ALA A 16 5.92 -4.42 -14.11
C ALA A 16 6.64 -4.58 -12.77
N GLN A 17 7.17 -3.48 -12.25
CA GLN A 17 7.80 -3.43 -10.95
C GLN A 17 6.66 -3.66 -9.98
N SER A 18 6.70 -4.81 -9.32
CA SER A 18 5.76 -5.16 -8.28
C SER A 18 5.93 -4.14 -7.17
N LEU A 19 4.89 -3.33 -6.96
CA LEU A 19 4.82 -2.28 -5.96
C LEU A 19 5.20 -2.84 -4.57
N LYS A 20 5.94 -2.09 -3.76
CA LYS A 20 6.30 -2.48 -2.39
C LYS A 20 5.57 -1.58 -1.40
N CYS A 21 4.70 -2.16 -0.58
CA CYS A 21 3.88 -1.41 0.37
C CYS A 21 4.17 -1.82 1.80
N TYR A 22 3.89 -0.95 2.77
CA TYR A 22 3.90 -1.31 4.17
C TYR A 22 2.60 -2.05 4.53
N HIS A 23 2.71 -3.14 5.29
CA HIS A 23 1.60 -3.97 5.73
C HIS A 23 1.48 -4.00 7.25
N ASP A 24 0.36 -3.49 7.75
CA ASP A 24 -0.08 -3.66 9.12
C ASP A 24 -1.60 -3.65 9.24
N ALA A 25 -2.11 -4.25 10.31
CA ALA A 25 -3.53 -4.22 10.58
C ALA A 25 -3.79 -4.14 12.08
N THR A 26 -4.83 -3.40 12.44
CA THR A 26 -5.42 -3.45 13.76
C THR A 26 -6.85 -3.96 13.62
N VAL A 27 -7.10 -5.12 14.24
CA VAL A 27 -8.43 -5.68 14.37
C VAL A 27 -8.99 -5.27 15.73
N SER A 28 -10.19 -4.71 15.76
CA SER A 28 -10.78 -4.14 16.97
C SER A 28 -12.27 -4.43 17.10
N SER A 29 -12.67 -4.88 18.28
CA SER A 29 -14.06 -5.03 18.71
C SER A 29 -14.43 -3.93 19.69
N ALA A 30 -15.68 -3.51 19.62
CA ALA A 30 -16.33 -2.82 20.71
C ALA A 30 -17.69 -3.48 20.91
N VAL A 31 -17.93 -3.99 22.12
CA VAL A 31 -19.24 -4.52 22.50
C VAL A 31 -20.00 -3.40 23.18
N TYR A 32 -21.24 -3.20 22.76
CA TYR A 32 -22.15 -2.21 23.31
C TYR A 32 -23.33 -2.90 23.97
N ASP A 33 -23.72 -2.42 25.15
CA ASP A 33 -25.01 -2.70 25.77
C ASP A 33 -25.86 -1.42 25.68
N GLY A 34 -26.83 -1.41 24.77
CA GLY A 34 -27.50 -0.19 24.33
C GLY A 34 -26.53 0.82 23.72
N LEU A 35 -26.43 2.00 24.33
CA LEU A 35 -25.50 3.07 23.91
C LEU A 35 -24.17 3.04 24.67
N VAL A 36 -24.02 2.14 25.65
CA VAL A 36 -22.85 2.10 26.53
C VAL A 36 -21.86 1.07 26.01
N ARG A 37 -20.61 1.49 25.80
CA ARG A 37 -19.51 0.58 25.46
C ARG A 37 -19.12 -0.22 26.70
N VAL A 38 -19.35 -1.53 26.68
CA VAL A 38 -19.16 -2.41 27.85
C VAL A 38 -17.84 -3.18 27.80
N SER A 39 -17.28 -3.39 26.61
CA SER A 39 -15.93 -3.95 26.48
C SER A 39 -15.29 -3.57 25.16
N ASP A 40 -13.96 -3.58 25.16
CA ASP A 40 -13.15 -3.44 23.98
C ASP A 40 -11.97 -4.39 23.95
N SER A 41 -11.63 -4.78 22.74
CA SER A 41 -10.49 -5.65 22.48
C SER A 41 -9.88 -5.25 21.15
N SER A 42 -8.56 -5.13 21.12
CA SER A 42 -7.82 -4.85 19.90
C SER A 42 -6.61 -5.77 19.78
N SER A 43 -6.26 -6.11 18.55
CA SER A 43 -5.05 -6.86 18.22
C SER A 43 -4.42 -6.24 16.99
N SER A 44 -3.15 -5.87 17.12
CA SER A 44 -2.37 -5.26 16.04
C SER A 44 -1.34 -6.26 15.50
N PHE A 45 -1.15 -6.24 14.19
CA PHE A 45 -0.26 -7.11 13.45
C PHE A 45 0.62 -6.24 12.57
N GLU A 46 1.92 -6.22 12.83
CA GLU A 46 2.90 -5.52 12.02
C GLU A 46 3.69 -6.53 11.18
N THR A 47 3.77 -6.30 9.87
CA THR A 47 4.54 -7.17 8.97
C THR A 47 5.70 -6.44 8.29
N GLY A 48 5.61 -5.11 8.16
CA GLY A 48 6.62 -4.30 7.48
C GLY A 48 6.37 -4.21 5.98
N PHE A 49 7.42 -3.93 5.20
CA PHE A 49 7.27 -3.78 3.76
C PHE A 49 7.23 -5.13 3.02
N LEU A 50 6.20 -5.31 2.21
CA LEU A 50 6.03 -6.49 1.36
C LEU A 50 5.85 -6.07 -0.10
N THR A 51 6.32 -6.93 -0.98
CA THR A 51 6.05 -6.83 -2.41
C THR A 51 4.61 -7.24 -2.70
N CYS A 52 3.87 -6.39 -3.39
CA CYS A 52 2.51 -6.63 -3.85
C CYS A 52 2.46 -7.69 -4.95
N ALA A 53 1.36 -8.45 -4.98
CA ALA A 53 1.02 -9.27 -6.12
C ALA A 53 0.81 -8.36 -7.36
N SER A 54 1.02 -8.90 -8.57
CA SER A 54 0.98 -8.11 -9.81
C SER A 54 -0.38 -7.48 -10.12
N ASN A 55 -1.46 -7.98 -9.51
CA ASN A 55 -2.81 -7.42 -9.62
C ASN A 55 -3.16 -6.37 -8.56
N LEU A 56 -2.26 -6.09 -7.61
CA LEU A 56 -2.44 -5.11 -6.55
C LEU A 56 -1.49 -3.93 -6.80
N ASP A 57 -2.01 -2.88 -7.42
CA ASP A 57 -1.28 -1.74 -7.98
C ASP A 57 -1.39 -0.46 -7.13
N ARG A 58 -1.85 -0.59 -5.88
CA ARG A 58 -1.99 0.50 -4.92
C ARG A 58 -1.49 0.10 -3.54
N CYS A 59 -0.70 0.96 -2.91
CA CYS A 59 -0.53 0.92 -1.47
C CYS A 59 -1.67 1.70 -0.84
N VAL A 60 -2.33 1.14 0.17
CA VAL A 60 -3.49 1.75 0.81
C VAL A 60 -3.26 1.85 2.30
N ASN A 61 -3.64 2.99 2.87
CA ASN A 61 -3.94 3.16 4.30
C ASN A 61 -5.46 3.27 4.44
N PHE A 62 -6.11 2.21 4.92
CA PHE A 62 -7.55 2.10 4.95
C PHE A 62 -8.11 2.29 6.37
N MET A 63 -9.21 3.04 6.44
CA MET A 63 -9.94 3.22 7.68
C MET A 63 -10.58 1.94 8.18
N ARG A 64 -10.98 1.99 9.45
CA ARG A 64 -11.74 0.92 10.10
C ARG A 64 -12.98 0.54 9.28
N MET A 65 -13.00 -0.68 8.76
CA MET A 65 -14.11 -1.30 8.04
C MET A 65 -14.49 -2.65 8.66
N ASP A 66 -15.69 -3.14 8.38
CA ASP A 66 -16.07 -4.49 8.82
C ASP A 66 -15.22 -5.55 8.12
N ILE A 67 -14.80 -6.59 8.84
CA ILE A 67 -14.02 -7.68 8.24
C ILE A 67 -14.78 -8.37 7.11
N SER A 68 -16.13 -8.41 7.16
CA SER A 68 -16.94 -8.93 6.06
C SER A 68 -16.71 -8.16 4.76
N VAL A 69 -16.57 -6.83 4.83
CA VAL A 69 -16.22 -5.99 3.68
C VAL A 69 -14.78 -6.26 3.25
N PHE A 70 -13.83 -6.29 4.19
CA PHE A 70 -12.42 -6.58 3.90
C PHE A 70 -12.24 -7.91 3.16
N LYS A 71 -12.95 -8.97 3.58
CA LYS A 71 -12.94 -10.29 2.94
C LYS A 71 -13.38 -10.29 1.47
N THR A 72 -14.10 -9.27 1.03
CA THR A 72 -14.51 -9.13 -0.38
C THR A 72 -13.46 -8.47 -1.27
N LEU A 73 -12.45 -7.84 -0.67
CA LEU A 73 -11.36 -7.15 -1.37
C LEU A 73 -10.30 -8.16 -1.83
N ASP A 74 -9.63 -7.84 -2.92
CA ASP A 74 -8.56 -8.63 -3.54
C ASP A 74 -7.35 -8.74 -2.60
N ALA A 75 -7.09 -7.71 -1.79
CA ALA A 75 -6.09 -7.76 -0.73
C ALA A 75 -6.29 -8.93 0.26
N ALA A 76 -7.55 -9.30 0.52
CA ALA A 76 -7.90 -10.41 1.41
C ALA A 76 -7.90 -11.79 0.70
N LYS A 77 -7.86 -11.82 -0.64
CA LYS A 77 -7.85 -13.05 -1.44
C LYS A 77 -6.45 -13.43 -1.90
N ASP A 78 -5.67 -12.44 -2.33
CA ASP A 78 -4.37 -12.61 -3.00
C ASP A 78 -3.18 -12.08 -2.17
N GLY A 79 -3.44 -11.45 -1.01
CA GLY A 79 -2.39 -10.93 -0.13
C GLY A 79 -1.55 -12.01 0.54
N ASN A 80 -0.45 -11.60 1.20
CA ASN A 80 0.44 -12.50 1.93
C ASN A 80 -0.37 -13.42 2.86
N PRO A 81 -0.38 -14.74 2.62
CA PRO A 81 -1.36 -15.65 3.19
C PRO A 81 -1.30 -15.68 4.72
N ASP A 82 -0.12 -15.50 5.32
CA ASP A 82 0.01 -15.61 6.78
C ASP A 82 -0.41 -14.35 7.52
N TYR A 83 -0.19 -13.18 6.92
CA TYR A 83 -0.70 -11.90 7.44
C TYR A 83 -2.22 -11.81 7.30
N ILE A 84 -2.74 -12.11 6.11
CA ILE A 84 -4.18 -12.04 5.83
C ILE A 84 -4.96 -13.04 6.67
N LYS A 85 -4.46 -14.28 6.85
CA LYS A 85 -5.10 -15.29 7.73
C LYS A 85 -5.34 -14.79 9.14
N LYS A 86 -4.37 -14.06 9.73
CA LYS A 86 -4.50 -13.49 11.08
C LYS A 86 -5.58 -12.42 11.18
N ILE A 87 -5.81 -11.69 10.10
CA ILE A 87 -6.88 -10.67 10.03
C ILE A 87 -8.24 -11.35 9.91
N ILE A 88 -8.41 -12.20 8.89
CA ILE A 88 -9.72 -12.75 8.48
C ILE A 88 -10.28 -13.80 9.45
N SER A 89 -9.46 -14.34 10.36
CA SER A 89 -9.90 -15.26 11.42
C SER A 89 -10.78 -14.59 12.48
N ASN A 90 -10.88 -13.25 12.46
CA ASN A 90 -11.72 -12.48 13.36
C ASN A 90 -13.04 -12.05 12.68
N ASN A 91 -14.02 -11.63 13.48
CA ASN A 91 -15.32 -11.13 13.01
C ASN A 91 -15.57 -9.65 13.36
N TRP A 92 -14.50 -8.90 13.61
CA TRP A 92 -14.56 -7.53 14.09
C TRP A 92 -14.27 -6.52 12.98
N LYS A 93 -13.93 -5.28 13.34
CA LYS A 93 -13.53 -4.25 12.38
C LYS A 93 -12.02 -4.24 12.22
N VAL A 94 -11.55 -3.95 11.03
CA VAL A 94 -10.12 -3.89 10.67
C VAL A 94 -9.77 -2.53 10.06
N SER A 95 -8.64 -1.97 10.47
CA SER A 95 -7.98 -0.82 9.83
C SER A 95 -6.51 -1.16 9.61
N GLY A 96 -5.82 -0.43 8.73
CA GLY A 96 -4.38 -0.58 8.57
C GLY A 96 -3.90 -0.32 7.15
N ARG A 97 -2.76 -0.91 6.80
CA ARG A 97 -2.09 -0.73 5.51
C ARG A 97 -1.90 -2.05 4.77
N ALA A 98 -2.12 -2.01 3.46
CA ALA A 98 -1.95 -3.17 2.58
C ALA A 98 -1.84 -2.77 1.10
N CYS A 99 -1.36 -3.68 0.26
CA CYS A 99 -1.58 -3.64 -1.18
C CYS A 99 -3.08 -3.85 -1.52
N MET A 100 -3.62 -3.09 -2.46
CA MET A 100 -4.96 -3.28 -3.04
C MET A 100 -4.95 -3.04 -4.55
N SER A 101 -6.00 -3.48 -5.23
CA SER A 101 -6.28 -3.08 -6.61
C SER A 101 -6.91 -1.68 -6.65
N ALA A 102 -6.68 -0.92 -7.72
CA ALA A 102 -7.34 0.36 -7.93
C ALA A 102 -8.88 0.28 -7.88
N ALA A 103 -9.46 -0.85 -8.29
CA ALA A 103 -10.89 -1.09 -8.22
C ALA A 103 -11.40 -1.16 -6.76
N ASP A 104 -10.66 -1.83 -5.89
CA ASP A 104 -11.00 -1.93 -4.47
C ASP A 104 -10.79 -0.62 -3.73
N CYS A 105 -9.76 0.16 -4.08
CA CYS A 105 -9.60 1.53 -3.60
C CYS A 105 -10.88 2.35 -3.87
N GLY A 106 -11.48 2.20 -5.04
CA GLY A 106 -12.76 2.83 -5.38
C GLY A 106 -13.92 2.37 -4.48
N LYS A 107 -13.98 1.07 -4.13
CA LYS A 107 -15.05 0.52 -3.25
C LYS A 107 -14.97 1.07 -1.84
N ILE A 108 -13.77 1.23 -1.29
CA ILE A 108 -13.56 1.78 0.05
C ILE A 108 -13.46 3.31 0.06
N LYS A 109 -13.62 3.94 -1.10
CA LYS A 109 -13.50 5.40 -1.31
C LYS A 109 -12.15 5.93 -0.84
N ALA A 110 -11.06 5.21 -1.14
CA ALA A 110 -9.72 5.69 -0.87
C ALA A 110 -9.35 6.83 -1.83
N THR A 111 -8.89 7.95 -1.29
CA THR A 111 -8.39 9.08 -2.07
C THR A 111 -7.01 8.73 -2.65
N LEU A 112 -6.74 9.11 -3.90
CA LEU A 112 -5.40 8.95 -4.46
C LEU A 112 -4.52 10.13 -4.03
N GLU A 113 -3.41 9.83 -3.38
CA GLU A 113 -2.42 10.81 -2.91
C GLU A 113 -1.00 10.36 -3.26
N ASP A 114 -0.05 11.29 -3.16
CA ASP A 114 1.37 10.99 -3.36
C ASP A 114 1.94 10.14 -2.20
N LYS A 115 1.40 10.33 -0.98
CA LYS A 115 1.80 9.63 0.24
C LYS A 115 0.59 9.40 1.15
N CYS A 116 0.61 8.26 1.85
CA CYS A 116 -0.41 7.85 2.81
C CYS A 116 0.24 7.46 4.16
N ASP A 117 1.21 8.24 4.62
CA ASP A 117 2.08 7.93 5.77
C ASP A 117 1.53 8.40 7.13
N THR A 118 0.41 9.12 7.15
CA THR A 118 -0.22 9.65 8.37
C THR A 118 -1.55 8.97 8.67
N GLU A 119 -1.99 9.01 9.94
CA GLU A 119 -3.36 8.67 10.29
C GLU A 119 -4.31 9.69 9.67
N LEU A 120 -5.04 9.25 8.64
CA LEU A 120 -6.02 10.07 7.95
C LEU A 120 -7.42 9.80 8.50
N ASP A 121 -8.26 10.83 8.46
CA ASP A 121 -9.69 10.76 8.75
C ASP A 121 -10.50 10.09 7.61
N HIS A 122 -9.80 9.65 6.57
CA HIS A 122 -10.32 8.98 5.39
C HIS A 122 -9.34 7.88 4.92
N SER A 123 -9.77 7.01 4.00
CA SER A 123 -8.86 6.02 3.41
C SER A 123 -8.02 6.69 2.32
N CYS A 124 -6.74 6.34 2.21
CA CYS A 124 -5.81 6.88 1.22
C CYS A 124 -5.15 5.76 0.42
N SER A 125 -4.85 6.03 -0.84
CA SER A 125 -4.12 5.14 -1.74
C SER A 125 -3.03 5.89 -2.49
N CYS A 126 -1.93 5.21 -2.81
CA CYS A 126 -0.79 5.77 -3.53
C CYS A 126 -0.13 4.68 -4.40
N THR A 127 0.70 5.10 -5.36
CA THR A 127 1.25 4.20 -6.41
C THR A 127 2.77 4.07 -6.38
N ALA A 128 3.43 4.77 -5.46
CA ALA A 128 4.88 4.73 -5.34
C ALA A 128 5.30 3.69 -4.32
N ASP A 129 6.48 3.10 -4.50
CA ASP A 129 7.05 2.21 -3.49
C ASP A 129 7.15 2.94 -2.15
N GLU A 130 6.75 2.22 -1.11
CA GLU A 130 6.85 2.62 0.29
C GLU A 130 6.01 3.86 0.66
N CYS A 131 5.05 4.25 -0.18
CA CYS A 131 4.28 5.49 0.02
C CYS A 131 3.29 5.47 1.21
N THR A 132 2.96 4.30 1.78
CA THR A 132 2.11 4.17 2.98
C THR A 132 2.89 4.19 4.31
N GLY A 133 4.19 4.45 4.30
CA GLY A 133 4.93 4.55 5.55
C GLY A 133 6.39 4.96 5.41
N SER A 134 6.86 5.70 6.40
CA SER A 134 8.28 5.96 6.60
C SER A 134 8.95 4.70 7.17
N ALA A 135 9.56 3.84 6.35
CA ALA A 135 10.83 3.24 6.83
C ALA A 135 11.72 4.46 7.08
N GLY A 136 12.08 4.73 8.34
CA GLY A 136 12.72 5.99 8.77
C GLY A 136 13.54 6.65 7.68
N SER A 137 13.10 7.84 7.24
CA SER A 137 13.64 8.65 6.15
C SER A 137 15.07 8.28 5.76
N VAL A 138 15.25 7.41 4.77
CA VAL A 138 16.49 7.45 4.00
C VAL A 138 16.30 8.60 3.02
N LEU A 139 16.68 9.79 3.50
CA LEU A 139 16.90 10.96 2.66
C LEU A 139 17.72 10.53 1.45
N SER A 140 17.04 10.37 0.31
CA SER A 140 17.68 10.15 -0.98
C SER A 140 18.31 11.46 -1.43
N PHE A 141 19.40 11.86 -0.76
CA PHE A 141 20.25 12.99 -1.14
C PHE A 141 21.20 12.65 -2.32
N ILE A 142 21.10 11.45 -2.89
CA ILE A 142 22.10 10.95 -3.85
C ILE A 142 22.01 11.67 -5.21
N SER A 143 20.89 12.34 -5.54
CA SER A 143 20.76 13.02 -6.84
C SER A 143 21.46 14.39 -6.93
N LEU A 144 21.87 15.01 -5.82
CA LEU A 144 22.54 16.32 -5.85
C LEU A 144 24.06 16.23 -6.01
N LEU A 145 24.69 15.09 -5.69
CA LEU A 145 26.14 14.92 -5.86
C LEU A 145 26.56 14.64 -7.32
N ALA A 146 25.66 14.12 -8.15
CA ALA A 146 25.97 13.83 -9.56
C ALA A 146 26.12 15.11 -10.41
N VAL A 147 25.43 16.21 -10.06
CA VAL A 147 25.51 17.47 -10.82
C VAL A 147 26.80 18.25 -10.49
N LEU A 148 27.32 18.15 -9.26
CA LEU A 148 28.54 18.84 -8.85
C LEU A 148 29.82 18.25 -9.46
N LEU A 149 29.84 16.94 -9.79
CA LEU A 149 31.00 16.31 -10.44
C LEU A 149 31.11 16.61 -11.94
N CYS A 150 30.04 17.07 -12.59
CA CYS A 150 30.11 17.53 -13.99
C CYS A 150 30.60 18.97 -14.13
N TYR A 151 30.64 19.75 -13.05
CA TYR A 151 31.00 21.17 -13.11
C TYR A 151 32.49 21.48 -12.85
N PHE A 152 33.29 20.48 -12.46
CA PHE A 152 34.72 20.66 -12.13
C PHE A 152 35.69 20.04 -13.16
N LYS A 153 35.25 19.92 -14.41
CA LYS A 153 36.13 19.49 -15.51
C LYS A 153 36.25 20.59 -16.56
N GLU A 154 36.90 21.69 -16.16
CA GLU A 154 37.62 22.61 -17.05
C GLU A 154 39.01 22.87 -16.48
#